data_AF-A0AAZ3SWJ7-F1
#
_entry.id   AF-A0AAZ3SWJ7-F1
#
_cell.length_a   1.000
_cell.length_b   1.000
_cell.length_c   1.000
_cell.angle_alpha   90.00
_cell.angle_beta   90.00
_cell.angle_gamma   90.00
#
_symmetry.space_group_name_H-M   'P 1'
#
loop_
_entity.id
_entity.type
_entity.pdbx_description
1 polymer ?
#
loop_
_entity_poly.entity_id
_entity_poly.type
_entity_poly.pdbx_seq_one_letter_code
_entity_poly.pdbx_strand_id
1 'polypeptide(L)' 'ANGFSKWTKTPSILPELWIKDNKVKVLEWPSQSPNLNPIENLWAELKKRVRARRPTNLTQLHQLCQEEWLPETFDPS' A
#
# COMPACT_ATOMS: atom_id res chain seq x y z
N ALA A 1 -1.44 -39.28 0.60
CA ALA A 1 -0.13 -38.65 0.37
C ALA A 1 -0.34 -37.23 -0.16
N ASN A 2 -0.07 -36.26 0.72
CA ASN A 2 0.36 -34.87 0.52
C ASN A 2 0.06 -34.19 -0.84
N GLY A 3 -1.11 -33.57 -0.94
CA GLY A 3 -1.44 -32.61 -2.00
C GLY A 3 -1.52 -31.19 -1.45
N PHE A 4 -0.40 -30.58 -1.05
CA PHE A 4 -0.24 -29.12 -0.89
C PHE A 4 1.25 -28.77 -0.95
N SER A 5 1.86 -28.89 -2.13
CA SER A 5 3.23 -28.40 -2.35
C SER A 5 3.18 -26.92 -2.72
N LYS A 6 3.38 -26.09 -1.68
CA LYS A 6 4.15 -24.85 -1.65
C LYS A 6 3.85 -23.80 -2.74
N TRP A 7 3.32 -22.67 -2.31
CA TRP A 7 3.48 -21.39 -3.02
C TRP A 7 4.98 -21.07 -3.11
N THR A 8 5.65 -21.49 -4.17
CA THR A 8 7.04 -21.07 -4.42
C THR A 8 7.01 -19.58 -4.73
N LYS A 9 7.66 -18.80 -3.85
CA LYS A 9 8.03 -17.41 -4.10
C LYS A 9 8.51 -17.28 -5.54
N THR A 10 7.90 -16.36 -6.30
CA THR A 10 8.35 -16.00 -7.64
C THR A 10 9.85 -15.74 -7.63
N PRO A 11 10.60 -16.09 -8.70
CA PRO A 11 12.02 -15.78 -8.75
C PRO A 11 12.18 -14.27 -8.55
N SER A 12 12.95 -13.90 -7.53
CA SER A 12 13.22 -12.52 -7.07
C SER A 12 13.76 -11.58 -8.14
N ILE A 13 14.02 -12.11 -9.34
CA ILE A 13 14.53 -11.46 -10.53
C ILE A 13 13.43 -10.69 -11.29
N LEU A 14 12.16 -11.11 -11.21
CA LEU A 14 11.07 -10.47 -11.96
C LEU A 14 10.83 -9.00 -11.59
N PRO A 15 10.81 -8.61 -10.30
CA PRO A 15 10.68 -7.20 -9.93
C PRO A 15 11.86 -6.35 -10.40
N GLU A 16 13.09 -6.87 -10.31
CA GLU A 16 14.31 -6.18 -10.73
C GLU A 16 14.34 -5.93 -12.24
N LEU A 17 13.94 -6.95 -13.03
CA LEU A 17 13.80 -6.82 -14.48
C LEU A 17 12.72 -5.80 -14.85
N TRP A 18 11.55 -5.85 -14.21
CA TRP A 18 10.48 -4.88 -14.46
C TRP A 18 10.90 -3.45 -14.15
N ILE A 19 11.58 -3.21 -13.01
CA ILE A 19 12.10 -1.89 -12.64
C ILE A 19 13.09 -1.38 -13.69
N LYS A 20 13.98 -2.25 -14.16
CA LYS A 20 14.97 -1.94 -15.20
C LYS A 20 14.31 -1.62 -16.55
N ASP A 21 13.35 -2.45 -16.98
CA ASP A 21 12.64 -2.30 -18.25
C ASP A 21 11.78 -1.02 -18.28
N ASN A 22 11.17 -0.67 -17.14
CA ASN A 22 10.37 0.56 -17.00
C ASN A 22 11.21 1.80 -16.65
N LYS A 23 12.55 1.66 -16.60
CA LYS A 23 13.49 2.74 -16.27
C LYS A 23 13.14 3.48 -14.98
N VAL A 24 12.61 2.76 -14.00
CA VAL A 24 12.21 3.32 -12.71
C VAL A 24 13.47 3.63 -11.91
N LYS A 25 13.62 4.89 -11.49
CA LYS A 25 14.73 5.30 -10.63
C LYS A 25 14.47 4.79 -9.21
N VAL A 26 15.23 3.77 -8.81
CA VAL A 26 15.23 3.28 -7.42
C VAL A 26 15.98 4.28 -6.55
N LEU A 27 15.33 4.78 -5.51
CA LEU A 27 15.97 5.61 -4.50
C LEU A 27 16.73 4.70 -3.52
N GLU A 28 17.99 5.00 -3.23
CA GLU A 28 18.74 4.32 -2.17
C GLU A 28 18.12 4.68 -0.82
N TRP A 29 17.40 3.71 -0.25
CA TRP A 29 16.74 3.84 1.04
C TRP A 29 17.53 3.06 2.09
N PRO A 30 17.92 3.67 3.22
CA PRO A 30 18.58 2.93 4.30
C PRO A 30 17.61 1.90 4.89
N SER A 31 18.10 0.68 5.07
CA SER A 31 17.34 -0.39 5.72
C SER A 31 16.98 0.01 7.15
N GLN A 32 15.80 -0.42 7.62
CA GLN A 32 15.29 -0.17 8.98
C GLN A 32 15.01 1.29 9.36
N SER A 33 14.65 2.15 8.41
CA SER A 33 14.18 3.52 8.70
C SER A 33 12.68 3.72 8.44
N PRO A 34 11.77 3.02 9.16
CA PRO A 34 10.32 3.23 9.01
C PRO A 34 9.93 4.68 9.34
N ASN A 35 10.64 5.31 10.26
CA ASN A 35 10.42 6.70 10.67
C ASN A 35 10.73 7.72 9.57
N LEU A 36 11.54 7.36 8.58
CA LEU A 36 11.87 8.25 7.48
C LEU A 36 10.88 8.09 6.32
N ASN A 37 10.18 6.95 6.21
CA ASN A 37 9.35 6.68 5.04
C ASN A 37 8.11 7.59 5.04
N PRO A 38 7.99 8.55 4.11
CA PRO A 38 6.86 9.48 4.08
C PRO A 38 5.50 8.75 3.95
N ILE A 39 5.49 7.50 3.48
CA ILE A 39 4.27 6.69 3.42
C ILE A 39 3.72 6.33 4.81
N GLU A 40 4.56 6.18 5.84
CA GLU A 40 4.11 5.85 7.20
C GLU A 40 3.31 6.98 7.81
N ASN A 41 3.74 8.23 7.57
CA ASN A 41 3.01 9.43 7.98
C ASN A 41 1.65 9.50 7.28
N LEU A 42 1.60 9.17 5.98
CA LEU A 42 0.36 9.14 5.22
C LEU A 42 -0.60 8.05 5.72
N TRP A 43 -0.10 6.85 6.01
CA TRP A 43 -0.89 5.78 6.60
C TRP A 43 -1.43 6.14 7.99
N ALA A 44 -0.64 6.85 8.81
CA ALA A 44 -1.08 7.30 10.13
C ALA A 44 -2.28 8.26 10.01
N GLU A 45 -2.22 9.22 9.09
CA GLU A 45 -3.31 10.17 8.85
C GLU A 45 -4.56 9.49 8.27
N LEU A 46 -4.40 8.60 7.29
CA LEU A 46 -5.52 7.84 6.73
C LEU A 46 -6.22 7.00 7.82
N LYS A 47 -5.44 6.26 8.63
CA LYS A 47 -5.99 5.46 9.74
C LYS A 47 -6.75 6.33 10.74
N LYS A 48 -6.28 7.55 11.02
CA LYS A 48 -6.95 8.49 11.92
C LYS A 48 -8.32 8.91 11.37
N ARG A 49 -8.39 9.29 10.09
CA ARG A 49 -9.65 9.71 9.43
C ARG A 49 -10.66 8.57 9.35
N VAL A 50 -10.22 7.40 8.89
CA VAL A 50 -11.08 6.20 8.79
C VAL A 50 -11.57 5.76 10.16
N ARG A 51 -10.73 5.80 11.21
CA ARG A 51 -11.15 5.51 12.59
C ARG A 51 -12.18 6.49 13.13
N ALA A 52 -12.10 7.77 12.77
CA ALA A 52 -13.08 8.78 13.17
C ALA A 52 -14.49 8.44 12.67
N ARG A 53 -14.60 7.82 11.49
CA ARG A 53 -15.88 7.39 10.87
C ARG A 53 -16.40 6.03 11.35
N ARG A 54 -15.66 5.33 12.21
CA ARG A 54 -16.05 4.08 12.91
C ARG A 54 -16.73 3.03 11.99
N PRO A 55 -16.02 2.50 10.97
CA PRO A 55 -16.55 1.41 10.15
C PRO A 55 -16.92 0.21 11.01
N THR A 56 -18.06 -0.42 10.72
CA THR A 56 -18.58 -1.58 11.46
C THR A 56 -18.35 -2.91 10.74
N ASN A 57 -17.94 -2.87 9.47
CA ASN A 57 -17.64 -4.05 8.66
C ASN A 57 -16.52 -3.77 7.64
N LEU A 58 -15.99 -4.83 7.03
CA LEU A 58 -14.88 -4.74 6.08
C LEU A 58 -15.25 -3.97 4.80
N THR A 59 -16.49 -4.07 4.33
CA THR A 59 -16.96 -3.35 3.14
C THR A 59 -16.96 -1.85 3.38
N GLN A 60 -17.49 -1.41 4.53
CA GLN A 60 -17.45 -0.01 4.95
C GLN A 60 -16.02 0.46 5.15
N LEU A 61 -15.16 -0.35 5.79
CA LEU A 61 -13.76 0.00 5.97
C LEU A 61 -13.07 0.27 4.62
N HIS A 62 -13.28 -0.61 3.63
CA HIS A 62 -12.70 -0.46 2.30
C HIS A 62 -13.19 0.81 1.60
N GLN A 63 -14.50 1.05 1.61
CA GLN A 63 -15.11 2.24 1.02
C GLN A 63 -14.56 3.53 1.66
N LEU A 64 -14.51 3.58 2.99
CA LEU A 64 -13.99 4.73 3.73
C LEU A 64 -12.50 4.97 3.44
N CYS A 65 -11.69 3.91 3.34
CA CYS A 65 -10.28 4.06 2.95
C CYS A 65 -10.14 4.69 1.56
N GLN A 66 -11.03 4.36 0.62
CA GLN A 66 -11.01 4.96 -0.73
C GLN A 66 -11.45 6.42 -0.70
N GLU A 67 -12.52 6.74 0.03
CA GLU A 67 -13.04 8.10 0.17
C GLU A 67 -12.01 9.03 0.82
N GLU A 68 -11.40 8.61 1.93
CA GLU A 68 -10.44 9.43 2.69
C GLU A 68 -9.06 9.53 1.98
N TRP A 69 -8.78 8.64 1.02
CA TRP A 69 -7.56 8.68 0.23
C TRP A 69 -7.64 9.65 -0.95
N LEU A 70 -8.83 9.89 -1.49
CA LEU A 70 -9.03 10.84 -2.57
C LEU A 70 -8.99 12.28 -2.02
N PRO A 71 -8.36 13.23 -2.73
CA PRO A 71 -8.36 14.63 -2.30
C PRO A 71 -9.80 15.15 -2.29
N GLU A 72 -10.21 15.81 -1.19
CA GLU A 72 -11.52 16.48 -1.01
C GLU A 72 -11.87 17.49 -2.14
N THR A 73 -10.92 17.81 -3.03
CA THR A 73 -11.08 18.74 -4.15
C THR A 73 -11.58 18.09 -5.45
N PHE A 74 -11.76 16.77 -5.50
CA PHE A 74 -12.43 16.14 -6.64
C PHE A 74 -13.93 16.13 -6.36
N ASP A 75 -14.54 17.32 -6.41
CA ASP A 75 -15.98 17.47 -6.58
C ASP A 75 -16.27 17.40 -8.08
N PRO A 76 -16.80 16.28 -8.62
CA PRO A 76 -17.20 16.18 -10.01
C PRO A 76 -18.59 16.82 -10.14
N SER A 77 -18.70 18.12 -9.85
CA SER A 77 -19.91 18.88 -10.17
C SER A 77 -19.93 19.34 -11.63
#